data_AF-A0A126Z7A2-F1
#
_entry.id   AF-A0A126Z7A2-F1
#
_cell.length_a   1.000
_cell.length_b   1.000
_cell.length_c   1.000
_cell.angle_alpha   90.00
_cell.angle_beta   90.00
_cell.angle_gamma   90.00
#
_symmetry.space_group_name_H-M   'P 1'
#
loop_
_entity.id
_entity.type
_entity.pdbx_description
1 polymer ?
#
loop_
_entity_poly.entity_id
_entity_poly.type
_entity_poly.pdbx_seq_one_letter_code
_entity_poly.pdbx_strand_id
1 'polypeptide(L)'
;MTGVKFSAETAIDKLGIEALCDRLIGGETQNEICRKLKISPGSMARWIALDDERGARVREARIHAARAWDEKASEVIIEARTAIDVSKARELAHHYRWRAKMANPREYGEKLQVDQTTTIINLTDEEIDRRAKKIRETLAAAEAPPTTGEPAP
;
A
#
# COMPACT_ATOMS: atom_id res chain seq x y z
N MET A 1 33.37 26.59 10.97
CA MET A 1 33.93 25.41 10.26
C MET A 1 33.14 25.23 8.97
N THR A 2 33.66 25.73 7.86
CA THR A 2 33.04 25.59 6.53
C THR A 2 33.39 24.21 5.99
N GLY A 3 32.51 23.24 6.26
CA GLY A 3 32.61 21.90 5.70
C GLY A 3 32.56 21.97 4.18
N VAL A 4 33.55 21.37 3.52
CA VAL A 4 33.58 21.20 2.07
C VAL A 4 32.36 20.38 1.67
N LYS A 5 31.34 21.02 1.08
CA LYS A 5 30.19 20.33 0.50
C LYS A 5 30.72 19.42 -0.63
N PHE A 6 30.61 18.11 -0.44
CA PHE A 6 31.01 17.13 -1.46
C PHE A 6 30.21 17.36 -2.76
N SER A 7 30.82 17.07 -3.91
CA SER A 7 30.29 17.43 -5.25
C SER A 7 28.85 16.98 -5.54
N ALA A 8 28.34 15.97 -4.84
CA ALA A 8 26.97 15.52 -4.95
C ALA A 8 25.96 16.56 -4.45
N GLU A 9 26.25 17.25 -3.34
CA GLU A 9 25.38 18.31 -2.81
C GLU A 9 25.37 19.49 -3.78
N THR A 10 26.51 19.83 -4.38
CA THR A 10 26.59 20.88 -5.41
C THR A 10 25.72 20.56 -6.63
N ALA A 11 25.62 19.29 -7.05
CA ALA A 11 24.81 18.90 -8.21
C ALA A 11 23.30 19.01 -7.94
N ILE A 12 22.84 18.58 -6.75
CA ILE A 12 21.42 18.66 -6.38
C ILE A 12 21.03 20.10 -6.03
N ASP A 13 21.91 20.84 -5.34
CA ASP A 13 21.73 22.27 -5.06
C ASP A 13 21.56 23.05 -6.37
N LYS A 14 22.32 22.72 -7.42
CA LYS A 14 22.19 23.32 -8.76
C LYS A 14 20.89 22.94 -9.48
N LEU A 15 20.39 21.72 -9.30
CA LEU A 15 19.10 21.32 -9.87
C LEU A 15 17.98 22.14 -9.22
N GLY A 16 18.05 22.34 -7.90
CA GLY A 16 17.01 23.02 -7.15
C GLY A 16 15.80 22.12 -6.88
N ILE A 17 14.97 22.54 -5.92
CA ILE A 17 13.81 21.76 -5.48
C ILE A 17 12.69 21.79 -6.52
N GLU A 18 12.46 22.94 -7.19
CA GLU A 18 11.43 23.08 -8.22
C GLU A 18 11.65 22.09 -9.38
N ALA A 19 12.85 22.09 -9.97
CA ALA A 19 13.13 21.21 -11.10
C ALA A 19 13.18 19.73 -10.70
N LEU A 20 13.54 19.40 -9.45
CA LEU A 20 13.41 18.05 -8.93
C LEU A 20 11.94 17.62 -8.90
N CYS A 21 11.07 18.47 -8.36
CA CYS A 21 9.63 18.20 -8.28
C CYS A 21 9.02 18.05 -9.68
N ASP A 22 9.31 18.95 -10.62
CA ASP A 22 8.79 18.88 -11.99
C ASP A 22 9.14 17.56 -12.69
N ARG A 23 10.38 17.09 -12.49
CA ARG A 23 10.83 15.80 -13.06
C ARG A 23 10.14 14.61 -12.41
N LEU A 24 9.93 14.64 -11.09
CA LEU A 24 9.16 13.60 -10.41
C LEU A 24 7.70 13.57 -10.89
N ILE A 25 7.08 14.75 -11.03
CA ILE A 25 5.71 14.91 -11.55
C ILE A 25 5.62 14.37 -12.99
N GLY A 26 6.62 14.64 -13.82
CA GLY A 26 6.76 14.07 -15.17
C GLY A 26 7.03 12.56 -15.20
N GLY A 27 7.03 11.88 -14.06
CA GLY A 27 7.21 10.44 -13.97
C GLY A 27 8.66 9.99 -14.12
N GLU A 28 9.66 10.85 -13.89
CA GLU A 28 11.02 10.35 -13.66
C GLU A 28 11.12 9.76 -12.25
N THR A 29 11.78 8.61 -12.13
CA THR A 29 12.10 8.04 -10.83
C THR A 29 13.27 8.79 -10.20
N GLN A 30 13.28 8.83 -8.87
CA GLN A 30 14.41 9.38 -8.11
C GLN A 30 15.75 8.71 -8.49
N ASN A 31 15.74 7.42 -8.80
CA ASN A 31 16.94 6.70 -9.26
C ASN A 31 17.41 7.16 -10.65
N GLU A 32 16.50 7.44 -11.59
CA GLU A 32 16.86 8.00 -12.90
C GLU A 32 17.46 9.39 -12.77
N ILE A 33 16.86 10.23 -11.92
CA ILE A 33 17.35 11.57 -11.62
C ILE A 33 18.76 11.49 -11.02
N CYS A 34 18.96 10.62 -10.02
CA CYS A 34 20.28 10.33 -9.44
C CYS A 34 21.32 9.93 -10.48
N ARG A 35 20.98 8.98 -11.38
CA ARG A 35 21.90 8.52 -12.43
C ARG A 35 22.29 9.66 -13.37
N LYS A 36 21.32 10.46 -13.81
CA LYS A 36 21.57 11.63 -14.69
C LYS A 36 22.44 12.70 -14.02
N LEU A 37 22.26 12.91 -12.71
CA LEU A 37 23.08 13.83 -11.92
C LEU A 37 24.42 13.23 -11.44
N LYS A 38 24.65 11.93 -11.67
CA LYS A 38 25.83 11.18 -11.20
C LYS A 38 26.02 11.25 -9.68
N ILE A 39 24.91 11.14 -8.94
CA ILE A 39 24.89 11.13 -7.47
C ILE A 39 24.30 9.83 -6.94
N SER A 40 24.61 9.49 -5.68
CA SER A 40 23.99 8.36 -5.02
C SER A 40 22.54 8.66 -4.60
N PRO A 41 21.63 7.67 -4.60
CA PRO A 41 20.29 7.80 -4.00
C PRO A 41 20.32 8.25 -2.54
N GLY A 42 21.29 7.77 -1.77
CA GLY A 42 21.47 8.17 -0.37
C GLY A 42 21.79 9.65 -0.21
N SER A 43 22.59 10.23 -1.11
CA SER A 43 22.88 11.67 -1.12
C SER A 43 21.61 12.48 -1.37
N MET A 44 20.77 12.07 -2.34
CA MET A 44 19.50 12.76 -2.57
C MET A 44 18.53 12.59 -1.41
N ALA A 45 18.40 11.40 -0.85
CA ALA A 45 17.53 11.17 0.31
C ALA A 45 17.92 12.06 1.50
N ARG A 46 19.22 12.16 1.81
CA ARG A 46 19.71 13.07 2.86
C ARG A 46 19.46 14.53 2.53
N TRP A 47 19.69 14.96 1.29
CA TRP A 47 19.47 16.34 0.85
C TRP A 47 18.00 16.77 0.97
N ILE A 48 17.05 15.87 0.68
CA ILE A 48 15.61 16.10 0.87
C ILE A 48 15.27 16.17 2.36
N ALA A 49 15.84 15.27 3.17
CA ALA A 49 15.51 15.17 4.60
C ALA A 49 16.13 16.28 5.47
N LEU A 50 17.10 17.04 4.95
CA LEU A 50 17.76 18.12 5.68
C LEU A 50 16.89 19.37 5.82
N ASP A 51 15.82 19.48 5.02
CA ASP A 51 14.94 20.64 4.93
C ASP A 51 13.48 20.17 4.81
N ASP A 52 12.67 20.50 5.82
CA ASP A 52 11.29 20.04 5.92
C ASP A 52 10.43 20.54 4.74
N GLU A 53 10.70 21.73 4.22
CA GLU A 53 9.97 22.28 3.07
C GLU A 53 10.27 21.47 1.81
N ARG A 54 11.53 21.08 1.60
CA ARG A 54 11.91 20.18 0.49
C ARG A 54 11.23 18.83 0.63
N GLY A 55 11.22 18.28 1.85
CA GLY A 55 10.53 17.03 2.18
C GLY A 55 9.05 17.07 1.83
N ALA A 56 8.35 18.15 2.20
CA ALA A 56 6.94 18.35 1.88
C ALA A 56 6.71 18.48 0.38
N ARG A 57 7.48 19.33 -0.32
CA ARG A 57 7.36 19.53 -1.78
C ARG A 57 7.59 18.25 -2.57
N VAL A 58 8.61 17.45 -2.22
CA VAL A 58 8.86 16.16 -2.89
C VAL A 58 7.73 15.17 -2.63
N ARG A 59 7.11 15.19 -1.45
CA ARG A 59 5.97 14.33 -1.13
C ARG A 59 4.78 14.67 -2.02
N GLU A 60 4.43 15.94 -2.14
CA GLU A 60 3.35 16.40 -3.03
C GLU A 60 3.67 16.08 -4.50
N ALA A 61 4.91 16.31 -4.95
CA ALA A 61 5.34 15.96 -6.30
C ALA A 61 5.16 14.45 -6.60
N ARG A 62 5.45 13.57 -5.63
CA ARG A 62 5.23 12.13 -5.78
C ARG A 62 3.76 11.75 -5.87
N ILE A 63 2.87 12.46 -5.18
CA ILE A 63 1.41 12.28 -5.30
C ILE A 63 0.96 12.68 -6.71
N HIS A 64 1.41 13.83 -7.21
CA HIS A 64 1.08 14.31 -8.55
C HIS A 64 1.67 13.43 -9.68
N ALA A 65 2.80 12.78 -9.43
CA ALA A 65 3.40 11.82 -10.36
C ALA A 65 2.49 10.62 -10.69
N ALA A 66 1.43 10.37 -9.91
CA ALA A 66 0.47 9.30 -10.16
C ALA A 66 -0.10 9.35 -11.59
N ARG A 67 -0.38 10.55 -12.11
CA ARG A 67 -0.87 10.75 -13.47
C ARG A 67 0.14 10.31 -14.53
N ALA A 68 1.42 10.69 -14.36
CA ALA A 68 2.46 10.27 -15.28
C ALA A 68 2.68 8.74 -15.26
N TRP A 69 2.48 8.08 -14.12
CA TRP A 69 2.52 6.61 -14.07
C TRP A 69 1.34 5.98 -14.82
N ASP A 70 0.15 6.55 -14.70
CA ASP A 70 -1.03 6.08 -15.42
C ASP A 70 -0.86 6.23 -16.95
N GLU A 71 -0.39 7.38 -17.41
CA GLU A 71 -0.08 7.61 -18.84
C GLU A 71 0.97 6.62 -19.36
N LYS A 72 2.05 6.39 -18.61
CA LYS A 72 3.07 5.39 -18.96
C LYS A 72 2.53 3.98 -19.08
N ALA A 73 1.51 3.62 -18.29
CA ALA A 73 0.87 2.32 -18.41
C ALA A 73 0.17 2.17 -19.77
N SER A 74 -0.46 3.25 -20.26
CA SER A 74 -1.09 3.28 -21.59
C SER A 74 -0.04 3.27 -22.70
N GLU A 75 1.03 4.06 -22.57
CA GLU A 75 2.12 4.14 -23.55
C GLU A 75 2.76 2.78 -23.82
N VAL A 76 3.17 2.04 -22.78
CA VAL A 76 3.84 0.74 -22.98
C VAL A 76 2.94 -0.30 -23.66
N ILE A 77 1.62 -0.21 -23.48
CA ILE A 77 0.65 -1.08 -24.18
C ILE A 77 0.57 -0.68 -25.65
N ILE A 78 0.45 0.62 -25.94
CA ILE A 78 0.36 1.16 -27.30
C ILE A 78 1.64 0.89 -28.10
N GLU A 79 2.81 0.89 -27.45
CA GLU A 79 4.10 0.68 -28.10
C GLU A 79 4.43 -0.80 -28.40
N ALA A 80 3.73 -1.75 -27.79
CA ALA A 80 3.99 -3.17 -28.05
C ALA A 80 3.75 -3.52 -29.52
N ARG A 81 4.69 -4.25 -30.14
CA ARG A 81 4.63 -4.64 -31.57
C ARG A 81 4.68 -6.15 -31.77
N THR A 82 5.37 -6.88 -30.90
CA THR A 82 5.49 -8.33 -30.97
C THR A 82 4.78 -9.02 -29.80
N ALA A 83 4.52 -10.33 -29.92
CA ALA A 83 3.90 -11.10 -28.85
C ALA A 83 4.72 -11.08 -27.53
N ILE A 84 6.06 -11.06 -27.63
CA ILE A 84 6.95 -10.94 -26.46
C ILE A 84 6.80 -9.54 -25.85
N ASP A 85 6.73 -8.50 -26.68
CA ASP A 85 6.53 -7.12 -26.20
C ASP A 85 5.18 -6.97 -25.50
N VAL A 86 4.12 -7.61 -25.99
CA VAL A 86 2.80 -7.58 -25.35
C VAL A 86 2.87 -8.17 -23.94
N SER A 87 3.58 -9.29 -23.76
CA SER A 87 3.77 -9.88 -22.43
C SER A 87 4.52 -8.93 -21.50
N LYS A 88 5.61 -8.33 -21.98
CA LYS A 88 6.40 -7.35 -21.20
C LYS A 88 5.59 -6.10 -20.87
N ALA A 89 4.87 -5.57 -21.85
CA ALA A 89 4.02 -4.39 -21.72
C ALA A 89 2.91 -4.61 -20.70
N ARG A 90 2.31 -5.80 -20.66
CA ARG A 90 1.30 -6.17 -19.66
C ARG A 90 1.86 -6.07 -18.24
N GLU A 91 3.03 -6.66 -17.99
CA GLU A 91 3.68 -6.61 -16.67
C GLU A 91 4.08 -5.17 -16.28
N LEU A 92 4.62 -4.41 -17.23
CA LEU A 92 4.97 -3.00 -17.03
C LEU A 92 3.73 -2.14 -16.72
N ALA A 93 2.66 -2.29 -17.49
CA ALA A 93 1.41 -1.56 -17.28
C ALA A 93 0.81 -1.88 -15.92
N HIS A 94 0.81 -3.15 -15.50
CA HIS A 94 0.39 -3.53 -14.16
C HIS A 94 1.24 -2.86 -13.08
N HIS A 95 2.56 -2.87 -13.23
CA HIS A 95 3.47 -2.22 -12.30
C HIS A 95 3.23 -0.70 -12.22
N TYR A 96 3.03 -0.02 -13.35
CA TYR A 96 2.76 1.41 -13.39
C TYR A 96 1.42 1.78 -12.74
N ARG A 97 0.35 1.02 -12.98
CA ARG A 97 -0.95 1.22 -12.30
C ARG A 97 -0.83 1.02 -10.79
N TRP A 98 -0.09 -0.01 -10.36
CA TRP A 98 0.21 -0.22 -8.95
C TRP A 98 0.97 0.98 -8.36
N ARG A 99 1.97 1.52 -9.07
CA ARG A 99 2.70 2.72 -8.62
C ARG A 99 1.80 3.96 -8.55
N ALA A 100 0.91 4.18 -9.51
CA ALA A 100 -0.07 5.25 -9.46
C ALA A 100 -0.98 5.13 -8.22
N LYS A 101 -1.49 3.92 -7.95
CA LYS A 101 -2.28 3.58 -6.75
C LYS A 101 -1.52 3.87 -5.45
N MET A 102 -0.25 3.48 -5.36
CA MET A 102 0.57 3.74 -4.18
C MET A 102 0.93 5.22 -4.02
N ALA A 103 1.13 5.94 -5.13
CA ALA A 103 1.47 7.36 -5.14
C ALA A 103 0.30 8.25 -4.70
N ASN A 104 -0.91 7.98 -5.20
CA ASN A 104 -2.12 8.72 -4.86
C ASN A 104 -3.30 7.77 -4.61
N PRO A 105 -3.37 7.14 -3.42
CA PRO A 105 -4.45 6.22 -3.06
C PRO A 105 -5.83 6.89 -3.02
N ARG A 106 -5.87 8.21 -2.87
CA ARG A 106 -7.13 8.97 -2.86
C ARG A 106 -7.82 8.90 -4.23
N GLU A 107 -7.06 9.12 -5.31
CA GLU A 107 -7.55 9.17 -6.69
C GLU A 107 -7.55 7.79 -7.36
N TYR A 108 -6.48 7.01 -7.21
CA TYR A 108 -6.27 5.73 -7.90
C TYR A 108 -6.52 4.49 -7.02
N GLY A 109 -6.91 4.68 -5.77
CA GLY A 109 -7.26 3.58 -4.87
C GLY A 109 -8.61 2.97 -5.22
N GLU A 110 -8.71 1.65 -5.08
CA GLU A 110 -10.00 0.94 -5.15
C GLU A 110 -10.94 1.47 -4.06
N LYS A 111 -12.14 1.87 -4.47
CA LYS A 111 -13.21 2.27 -3.55
C LYS A 111 -14.12 1.06 -3.36
N LEU A 112 -14.08 0.47 -2.18
CA LEU A 112 -14.99 -0.61 -1.80
C LEU A 112 -16.15 -0.02 -1.03
N GLN A 113 -17.36 -0.13 -1.59
CA GLN A 113 -18.58 0.07 -0.83
C GLN A 113 -18.93 -1.25 -0.12
N VAL A 114 -19.02 -1.22 1.20
CA VAL A 114 -19.41 -2.38 2.02
C VAL A 114 -20.74 -2.09 2.67
N ASP A 115 -21.79 -2.73 2.17
CA ASP A 115 -23.11 -2.68 2.80
C ASP A 115 -23.16 -3.74 3.91
N GLN A 116 -22.82 -3.32 5.13
CA GLN A 116 -22.82 -4.20 6.30
C GLN A 116 -24.18 -4.20 6.98
N THR A 117 -24.93 -5.30 6.87
CA THR A 117 -26.12 -5.54 7.68
C THR A 117 -25.70 -6.28 8.95
N THR A 118 -25.75 -5.59 10.10
CA THR A 118 -25.44 -6.18 11.40
C THR A 118 -26.73 -6.36 12.19
N THR A 119 -27.10 -7.61 12.50
CA THR A 119 -28.17 -7.91 13.44
C THR A 119 -27.59 -7.92 14.85
N ILE A 120 -27.84 -6.87 15.62
CA ILE A 120 -27.54 -6.86 17.05
C ILE A 120 -28.67 -7.62 17.75
N ILE A 121 -28.42 -8.88 18.10
CA ILE A 121 -29.32 -9.62 18.99
C ILE A 121 -29.00 -9.18 20.41
N ASN A 122 -29.77 -8.22 20.93
CA ASN A 122 -29.78 -7.95 22.36
C ASN A 122 -30.50 -9.11 23.04
N LEU A 123 -29.75 -10.13 23.46
CA LEU A 123 -30.26 -11.12 24.40
C LEU A 123 -30.33 -10.45 25.77
N THR A 124 -31.48 -10.57 26.42
CA THR A 124 -31.60 -10.17 27.82
C THR A 124 -30.73 -11.08 28.70
N ASP A 125 -30.30 -10.59 29.87
CA ASP A 125 -29.53 -11.40 30.83
C ASP A 125 -30.25 -12.71 31.17
N GLU A 126 -31.60 -12.67 31.24
CA GLU A 126 -32.44 -13.85 31.46
C GLU A 126 -32.35 -14.89 30.33
N GLU A 127 -32.22 -14.46 29.08
CA GLU A 127 -32.08 -15.38 27.93
C GLU A 127 -30.67 -15.94 27.81
N ILE A 128 -29.66 -15.18 28.24
CA ILE A 128 -28.29 -15.66 28.36
C ILE A 128 -28.23 -16.75 29.44
N ASP A 129 -28.80 -16.50 30.61
CA ASP A 129 -28.83 -17.46 31.72
C ASP A 129 -29.63 -18.72 31.38
N ARG A 130 -30.77 -18.58 30.69
CA ARG A 130 -31.56 -19.72 30.21
C ARG A 130 -30.77 -20.60 29.25
N ARG A 131 -30.02 -19.99 28.32
CA ARG A 131 -29.17 -20.72 27.37
C ARG A 131 -27.99 -21.37 28.07
N ALA A 132 -27.35 -20.68 29.01
CA ALA A 132 -26.24 -21.20 29.81
C ALA A 132 -26.67 -22.41 30.65
N LYS A 133 -27.84 -22.34 31.29
CA LYS A 133 -28.42 -23.45 32.06
C LYS A 133 -28.68 -24.67 31.18
N LYS A 134 -29.31 -24.48 30.02
CA LYS A 134 -29.58 -25.56 29.06
C LYS A 134 -28.29 -26.24 28.60
N ILE A 135 -27.24 -25.47 28.31
CA ILE A 135 -25.94 -26.02 27.92
C ILE A 135 -25.33 -26.86 29.04
N ARG A 136 -25.36 -26.38 30.29
CA ARG A 136 -24.87 -27.13 31.45
C ARG A 136 -25.63 -28.42 31.69
N GLU A 137 -26.96 -28.39 31.56
CA GLU A 137 -27.81 -29.58 31.69
C GLU A 137 -27.52 -30.60 30.57
N THR A 138 -27.28 -30.12 29.34
CA THR A 138 -26.94 -30.99 28.20
C THR A 138 -25.56 -31.62 28.37
N LEU A 139 -24.58 -30.87 28.89
CA LEU A 139 -23.25 -31.39 29.23
C LEU A 139 -23.31 -32.43 30.37
N ALA A 140 -24.06 -32.15 31.43
CA ALA A 140 -24.24 -33.09 32.54
C ALA A 140 -24.96 -34.38 32.10
N ALA A 141 -25.94 -34.29 31.20
CA ALA A 141 -26.60 -35.45 30.63
C ALA A 141 -25.68 -36.29 29.71
N ALA A 142 -24.69 -35.66 29.08
CA ALA A 142 -23.69 -36.36 28.27
C ALA A 142 -22.59 -37.04 29.11
N GLU A 143 -22.37 -36.60 30.36
CA GLU A 143 -21.38 -37.16 31.30
C GLU A 143 -21.94 -38.28 32.21
N ALA A 144 -23.25 -38.54 32.21
CA ALA A 144 -23.82 -39.66 32.97
C ALA A 144 -23.48 -41.02 32.30
N PRO A 145 -22.88 -41.99 33.02
CA PRO A 145 -22.54 -43.28 32.43
C PRO A 145 -23.81 -44.07 32.06
N PRO A 146 -23.79 -44.88 30.98
CA PRO A 146 -24.94 -45.70 30.62
C PRO A 146 -25.20 -46.69 31.76
N THR A 147 -26.42 -46.69 32.30
CA THR A 147 -26.87 -47.67 33.29
C THR A 147 -26.77 -49.08 32.70
N THR A 148 -25.70 -49.79 33.03
CA THR A 148 -25.54 -51.23 32.78
C THR A 148 -26.56 -52.00 33.61
N GLY A 149 -27.68 -52.34 33.00
CA GLY A 149 -28.58 -53.38 33.48
C GLY A 149 -28.27 -54.69 32.76
N GLU A 150 -27.43 -55.53 33.36
CA GLU A 150 -27.28 -56.93 32.97
C GLU A 150 -28.07 -57.79 33.97
N PRO A 151 -29.09 -58.56 33.56
CA PRO A 151 -29.77 -59.48 34.46
C PRO A 151 -28.96 -60.78 34.59
N ALA A 152 -28.59 -61.13 35.82
CA ALA A 152 -28.00 -62.43 36.18
C ALA A 152 -29.12 -63.51 36.36
N PRO A 153 -28.77 -64.81 36.32
CA PRO A 153 -29.46 -65.88 35.58
C PRO A 153 -30.81 -66.35 36.12
#